data_AF-A0A0F8ZLW1-F1
#
_entry.id   AF-A0A0F8ZLW1-F1
#
_cell.length_a   1.000
_cell.length_b   1.000
_cell.length_c   1.000
_cell.angle_alpha   90.00
_cell.angle_beta   90.00
_cell.angle_gamma   90.00
#
_symmetry.space_group_name_H-M   'P 1'
#
loop_
_entity.id
_entity.type
_entity.pdbx_description
1 polymer ?
#
loop_
_entity_poly.entity_id
_entity_poly.type
_entity_poly.pdbx_seq_one_letter_code
_entity_poly.pdbx_strand_id
1 'polypeptide(L)'
;MCKERQSWVEFYKRGDFKDKEYELCKTCRSKYQKDYYKLHREKCLEASRKNNDRLRLDVLQHYSSLAPHCSLCGESDLLVLNLDHIDGGGYAHRKSKGMIMWGGNIYGYLRKEGYPQGYQTLCMNCQ
;
A
#
# COMPACT_ATOMS: atom_id res chain seq x y z
N MET A 1 27.73 10.10 -13.59
CA MET A 1 27.69 9.13 -12.48
C MET A 1 28.77 9.54 -11.50
N CYS A 2 28.51 9.59 -10.19
CA CYS A 2 29.58 9.91 -9.23
C CYS A 2 30.62 8.80 -9.30
N LYS A 3 31.75 9.08 -9.94
CA LYS A 3 32.86 8.15 -10.21
C LYS A 3 33.99 8.32 -9.19
N GLU A 4 33.71 8.88 -8.04
CA GLU A 4 34.71 9.01 -6.99
C GLU A 4 34.16 8.35 -5.75
N ARG A 5 35.00 7.50 -5.14
CA ARG A 5 34.77 6.93 -3.83
C ARG A 5 34.75 8.10 -2.85
N GLN A 6 33.60 8.75 -2.73
CA GLN A 6 33.42 9.86 -1.82
C GLN A 6 33.46 9.28 -0.41
N SER A 7 34.61 9.49 0.22
CA SER A 7 34.82 9.42 1.66
C SER A 7 33.55 9.86 2.40
N TRP A 8 32.87 8.91 3.04
CA TRP A 8 31.96 9.14 4.17
C TRP A 8 30.69 10.02 3.98
N VAL A 9 30.21 10.29 2.77
CA VAL A 9 28.98 11.09 2.57
C VAL A 9 27.75 10.22 2.27
N GLU A 10 26.96 9.97 3.32
CA GLU A 10 25.54 9.59 3.31
C GLU A 10 25.11 8.37 2.45
N PHE A 11 25.59 7.18 2.81
CA PHE A 11 24.94 5.93 2.39
C PHE A 11 23.61 5.73 3.15
N TYR A 12 22.50 5.55 2.42
CA TYR A 12 21.16 5.36 2.99
C TYR A 12 21.03 3.98 3.65
N LYS A 13 21.03 3.92 5.00
CA LYS A 13 20.72 2.71 5.76
C LYS A 13 19.19 2.53 5.87
N ARG A 14 18.60 1.48 5.29
CA ARG A 14 17.25 1.01 5.66
C ARG A 14 17.40 -0.05 6.76
N GLY A 15 16.53 -0.01 7.76
CA GLY A 15 16.63 -0.81 8.99
C GLY A 15 16.70 -2.34 8.83
N ASP A 16 16.31 -2.89 7.68
CA ASP A 16 16.02 -4.33 7.57
C ASP A 16 17.02 -5.12 6.68
N PHE A 17 18.05 -4.48 6.11
CA PHE A 17 19.03 -5.15 5.26
C PHE A 17 20.45 -4.72 5.65
N LYS A 18 21.07 -5.47 6.56
CA LYS A 18 22.43 -5.17 7.08
C LYS A 18 23.55 -5.36 6.05
N ASP A 19 23.31 -6.06 4.92
CA ASP A 19 24.42 -6.54 4.06
C ASP A 19 24.33 -6.14 2.58
N LYS A 20 23.53 -5.14 2.20
CA LYS A 20 23.59 -4.57 0.83
C LYS A 20 24.19 -3.18 0.85
N GLU A 21 25.50 -3.11 0.65
CA GLU A 21 26.17 -1.87 0.26
C GLU A 21 25.67 -1.47 -1.12
N TYR A 22 25.34 -0.19 -1.27
CA TYR A 22 24.86 0.33 -2.54
C TYR A 22 25.89 1.28 -3.13
N GLU A 23 26.25 1.03 -4.38
CA GLU A 23 27.29 1.77 -5.12
C GLU A 23 26.93 3.25 -5.41
N LEU A 24 25.70 3.69 -5.09
CA LEU A 24 25.17 5.01 -5.43
C LEU A 24 24.69 5.77 -4.19
N CYS A 25 25.12 7.03 -4.05
CA CYS A 25 24.62 7.95 -3.02
C CYS A 25 23.12 8.27 -3.20
N LYS A 26 22.48 8.86 -2.17
CA LYS A 26 21.03 9.13 -2.11
C LYS A 26 20.51 9.90 -3.33
N THR A 27 21.23 10.93 -3.76
CA THR A 27 20.85 11.77 -4.92
C THR A 27 20.97 10.99 -6.23
N CYS A 28 22.07 10.27 -6.42
CA CYS A 28 22.28 9.43 -7.61
C CYS A 28 21.23 8.32 -7.70
N ARG A 29 20.89 7.67 -6.57
CA ARG A 29 19.80 6.70 -6.52
C ARG A 29 18.46 7.33 -6.89
N SER A 30 18.13 8.48 -6.30
CA SER A 30 16.84 9.13 -6.57
C SER A 30 16.71 9.48 -8.06
N LYS A 31 17.79 9.99 -8.67
CA LYS A 31 17.83 10.23 -10.12
C LYS A 31 17.66 8.94 -10.92
N TYR A 32 18.44 7.91 -10.60
CA TYR A 32 18.33 6.60 -11.25
C TYR A 32 16.91 6.02 -11.17
N GLN A 33 16.27 6.07 -10.01
CA GLN A 33 14.90 5.59 -9.82
C GLN A 33 13.89 6.37 -10.67
N LYS A 34 14.04 7.71 -10.76
CA LYS A 34 13.19 8.55 -11.61
C LYS A 34 13.38 8.22 -13.09
N ASP A 35 14.62 8.07 -13.53
CA ASP A 35 14.93 7.75 -14.93
C ASP A 35 14.45 6.34 -15.30
N TYR A 36 14.65 5.37 -14.41
CA TYR A 36 14.12 4.02 -14.56
C TYR A 36 12.59 4.01 -14.65
N TYR A 37 11.91 4.75 -13.76
CA TYR A 37 10.44 4.86 -13.80
C TYR A 37 9.96 5.47 -15.12
N LYS A 38 10.63 6.50 -15.64
CA LYS A 38 10.27 7.10 -16.94
C LYS A 38 10.45 6.10 -18.09
N LEU A 39 11.56 5.37 -18.10
CA LEU A 39 11.88 4.39 -19.14
C LEU A 39 10.97 3.15 -19.08
N HIS A 40 10.55 2.74 -17.88
CA HIS A 40 9.78 1.52 -17.64
C HIS A 40 8.41 1.80 -17.01
N ARG A 41 7.80 2.93 -17.37
CA ARG A 41 6.57 3.44 -16.74
C ARG A 41 5.47 2.38 -16.69
N GLU A 42 5.18 1.73 -17.81
CA GLU A 42 4.13 0.72 -17.91
C GLU A 42 4.37 -0.45 -16.96
N LYS A 43 5.59 -1.01 -16.97
CA LYS A 43 6.00 -2.08 -16.07
C LYS A 43 5.87 -1.69 -14.59
N CYS A 44 6.29 -0.46 -14.24
CA CYS A 44 6.15 0.04 -12.88
C CYS A 44 4.68 0.20 -12.46
N LEU A 45 3.83 0.69 -13.35
CA LEU A 45 2.40 0.82 -13.11
C LEU A 45 1.72 -0.54 -12.97
N GLU A 46 2.04 -1.51 -13.83
CA GLU A 46 1.53 -2.88 -13.75
C GLU A 46 1.92 -3.55 -12.42
N ALA A 47 3.19 -3.43 -12.02
CA ALA A 47 3.66 -3.95 -10.74
C ALA A 47 2.93 -3.28 -9.56
N SER A 48 2.70 -1.96 -9.63
CA SER A 48 1.93 -1.24 -8.62
C SER A 48 0.48 -1.72 -8.55
N ARG A 49 -0.17 -1.97 -9.70
CA ARG A 49 -1.54 -2.50 -9.76
C ARG A 49 -1.62 -3.87 -9.11
N LYS A 50 -0.76 -4.82 -9.53
CA LYS A 50 -0.70 -6.17 -8.94
C LYS A 50 -0.49 -6.14 -7.42
N ASN A 51 0.36 -5.24 -6.93
CA ASN A 51 0.59 -5.09 -5.49
C ASN A 51 -0.62 -4.54 -4.76
N ASN A 52 -1.34 -3.58 -5.36
CA ASN A 52 -2.57 -3.03 -4.81
C ASN A 52 -3.71 -4.07 -4.81
N ASP A 53 -3.83 -4.87 -5.87
CA ASP A 53 -4.86 -5.91 -5.97
C ASP A 53 -4.65 -6.99 -4.91
N ARG A 54 -3.39 -7.43 -4.71
CA ARG A 54 -3.04 -8.36 -3.62
C ARG A 54 -3.36 -7.78 -2.25
N LEU A 55 -2.96 -6.55 -2.00
CA LEU A 55 -3.23 -5.87 -0.74
C LEU A 55 -4.73 -5.72 -0.46
N ARG A 56 -5.53 -5.40 -1.50
CA ARG A 56 -6.98 -5.35 -1.40
C ARG A 56 -7.53 -6.73 -1.05
N LEU A 57 -7.11 -7.77 -1.75
CA LEU A 57 -7.55 -9.14 -1.50
C LEU A 57 -7.23 -9.60 -0.06
N ASP A 58 -5.99 -9.40 0.38
CA ASP A 58 -5.53 -9.79 1.73
C ASP A 58 -6.40 -9.14 2.82
N VAL A 59 -6.72 -7.86 2.65
CA VAL A 59 -7.55 -7.12 3.62
C VAL A 59 -9.01 -7.57 3.55
N LEU A 60 -9.59 -7.72 2.36
CA LEU A 60 -10.97 -8.20 2.24
C LEU A 60 -11.11 -9.58 2.90
N GLN A 61 -10.18 -10.50 2.63
CA GLN A 61 -10.11 -11.82 3.26
C GLN A 61 -10.01 -11.75 4.78
N HIS A 62 -9.18 -10.85 5.31
CA HIS A 62 -9.05 -10.68 6.75
C HIS A 62 -10.39 -10.31 7.41
N TYR A 63 -11.13 -9.38 6.79
CA TYR A 63 -12.42 -8.91 7.31
C TYR A 63 -13.62 -9.74 6.83
N SER A 64 -13.39 -10.89 6.17
CA SER A 64 -14.42 -11.85 5.78
C SER A 64 -13.90 -13.29 5.94
N SER A 65 -14.05 -13.85 7.14
CA SER A 65 -13.86 -15.27 7.54
C SER A 65 -13.35 -16.25 6.46
N LEU A 66 -12.09 -16.11 6.02
CA LEU A 66 -11.36 -16.87 4.97
C LEU A 66 -11.62 -16.50 3.49
N ALA A 67 -12.86 -16.39 3.05
CA ALA A 67 -13.19 -16.06 1.66
C ALA A 67 -13.86 -14.68 1.57
N PRO A 68 -13.45 -13.79 0.64
CA PRO A 68 -14.09 -12.49 0.42
C PRO A 68 -15.58 -12.64 0.15
N HIS A 69 -16.40 -12.14 1.07
CA HIS A 69 -17.84 -12.06 0.91
C HIS A 69 -18.42 -10.87 1.67
N CYS A 70 -19.54 -10.35 1.17
CA CYS A 70 -20.34 -9.36 1.85
C CYS A 70 -20.95 -9.97 3.12
N SER A 71 -20.71 -9.35 4.28
CA SER A 71 -21.24 -9.82 5.57
C SER A 71 -22.76 -9.77 5.67
N LEU A 72 -23.45 -9.04 4.78
CA LEU A 72 -24.91 -8.88 4.80
C LEU A 72 -25.64 -9.80 3.79
N CYS A 73 -25.21 -9.82 2.53
CA CYS A 73 -25.92 -10.54 1.46
C CYS A 73 -25.16 -11.75 0.90
N GLY A 74 -23.90 -11.97 1.31
CA GLY A 74 -23.08 -13.09 0.85
C GLY A 74 -22.51 -12.96 -0.56
N GLU A 75 -22.69 -11.82 -1.24
CA GLU A 75 -22.02 -11.53 -2.52
C GLU A 75 -20.51 -11.77 -2.39
N SER A 76 -19.89 -12.42 -3.38
CA SER A 76 -18.48 -12.82 -3.34
C SER A 76 -17.66 -12.30 -4.53
N ASP A 77 -18.28 -11.58 -5.46
CA ASP A 77 -17.57 -10.91 -6.55
C ASP A 77 -16.68 -9.77 -6.01
N LEU A 78 -15.36 -10.00 -6.06
CA LEU A 78 -14.32 -9.05 -5.67
C LEU A 78 -14.45 -7.69 -6.35
N LEU A 79 -15.07 -7.60 -7.53
CA LEU A 79 -15.27 -6.33 -8.23
C LEU A 79 -16.22 -5.41 -7.47
N VAL A 80 -17.24 -5.98 -6.81
CA VAL A 80 -18.25 -5.22 -6.06
C VAL A 80 -18.00 -5.22 -4.56
N LEU A 81 -17.03 -5.99 -4.05
CA LEU A 81 -16.67 -5.97 -2.64
C LEU A 81 -15.80 -4.78 -2.25
N ASN A 82 -16.14 -4.15 -1.13
CA ASN A 82 -15.45 -3.03 -0.54
C ASN A 82 -15.34 -3.19 0.97
N LEU A 83 -14.49 -2.36 1.57
CA LEU A 83 -14.32 -2.33 3.02
C LEU A 83 -15.13 -1.17 3.59
N ASP A 84 -15.88 -1.46 4.64
CA ASP A 84 -16.73 -0.51 5.33
C ASP A 84 -16.43 -0.41 6.83
N HIS A 85 -16.79 0.71 7.44
CA HIS A 85 -16.64 0.98 8.87
C HIS A 85 -17.91 0.54 9.61
N ILE A 86 -17.79 -0.42 10.55
CA ILE A 86 -18.97 -0.99 11.25
C ILE A 86 -19.81 0.09 11.95
N ASP A 87 -19.17 1.06 12.60
CA ASP A 87 -19.85 2.17 13.30
C ASP A 87 -20.05 3.42 12.41
N GLY A 88 -19.82 3.28 11.10
CA GLY A 88 -19.74 4.41 10.17
C GLY A 88 -18.54 5.33 10.43
N GLY A 89 -18.63 6.59 10.01
CA GLY A 89 -17.61 7.60 10.34
C GLY A 89 -16.30 7.51 9.55
N GLY A 90 -16.27 6.77 8.43
CA GLY A 90 -15.04 6.57 7.65
C GLY A 90 -14.36 7.86 7.18
N TYR A 91 -15.12 8.94 6.95
CA TYR A 91 -14.55 10.26 6.66
C TYR A 91 -13.76 10.83 7.85
N ALA A 92 -14.32 10.78 9.07
CA ALA A 92 -13.66 11.27 10.27
C ALA A 92 -12.40 10.45 10.58
N HIS A 93 -12.46 9.13 10.43
CA HIS A 93 -11.28 8.27 10.57
C HIS A 93 -10.18 8.65 9.57
N ARG A 94 -10.51 8.75 8.28
CA ARG A 94 -9.55 9.16 7.24
C ARG A 94 -8.96 10.55 7.52
N LYS A 95 -9.75 11.48 8.06
CA LYS A 95 -9.28 12.83 8.44
C LYS A 95 -8.32 12.76 9.62
N SER A 96 -8.67 12.05 10.68
CA SER A 96 -7.87 11.93 11.91
C SER A 96 -6.50 11.30 11.66
N LYS A 97 -6.43 10.32 10.74
CA LYS A 97 -5.18 9.64 10.37
C LYS A 97 -4.40 10.36 9.25
N GLY A 98 -4.85 11.55 8.84
CA GLY A 98 -4.21 12.34 7.78
C GLY A 98 -4.29 11.70 6.38
N MET A 99 -5.14 10.68 6.20
CA MET A 99 -5.22 9.90 4.95
C MET A 99 -5.88 10.67 3.81
N ILE A 100 -6.72 11.65 4.13
CA ILE A 100 -7.37 12.54 3.14
C ILE A 100 -6.33 13.42 2.41
N MET A 101 -5.26 13.86 3.09
CA MET A 101 -4.25 14.72 2.46
C MET A 101 -3.27 13.98 1.54
N TRP A 102 -3.05 12.68 1.76
CA TRP A 102 -1.95 11.93 1.12
C TRP A 102 -2.43 10.83 0.17
N GLY A 103 -3.73 10.79 -0.16
CA GLY A 103 -4.31 9.72 -0.97
C GLY A 103 -4.09 8.34 -0.33
N GLY A 104 -4.10 8.29 1.01
CA GLY A 104 -3.67 7.12 1.78
C GLY A 104 -4.55 5.91 1.48
N ASN A 105 -3.93 4.85 0.95
CA ASN A 105 -4.59 3.57 0.72
C ASN A 105 -5.00 2.96 2.08
N ILE A 106 -6.32 2.89 2.34
CA ILE A 106 -6.89 2.33 3.58
C ILE A 106 -6.43 0.90 3.83
N TYR A 107 -6.34 0.09 2.78
CA TYR A 107 -5.85 -1.28 2.86
C TYR A 107 -4.40 -1.32 3.36
N GLY A 108 -3.56 -0.40 2.90
CA GLY A 108 -2.16 -0.30 3.31
C GLY A 108 -1.99 0.14 4.76
N TYR A 109 -2.84 1.05 5.23
CA TYR A 109 -2.92 1.44 6.64
C TYR A 109 -3.32 0.25 7.52
N LEU A 110 -4.39 -0.46 7.17
CA LEU A 110 -4.87 -1.59 7.97
C LEU A 110 -3.84 -2.71 8.08
N ARG A 111 -3.15 -3.03 6.99
CA ARG A 111 -2.05 -4.00 7.02
C ARG A 111 -0.92 -3.56 7.95
N LYS A 112 -0.57 -2.26 7.95
CA LYS A 112 0.49 -1.72 8.80
C LYS A 112 0.10 -1.73 10.29
N GLU A 113 -1.15 -1.45 10.60
CA GLU A 113 -1.67 -1.43 11.97
C GLU A 113 -2.05 -2.84 12.50
N GLY A 114 -1.80 -3.91 11.72
CA GLY A 114 -2.06 -5.28 12.15
C GLY A 114 -3.53 -5.69 12.09
N TYR A 115 -4.29 -5.10 11.17
CA TYR A 115 -5.72 -5.36 10.95
C TYR A 115 -6.59 -5.10 12.19
N PRO A 116 -6.74 -3.83 12.62
CA PRO A 116 -7.59 -3.48 13.75
C PRO A 116 -9.06 -3.85 13.51
N GLN A 117 -9.81 -4.09 14.58
CA GLN A 117 -11.26 -4.29 14.52
C GLN A 117 -12.01 -3.00 14.09
N GLY A 118 -13.33 -3.12 13.87
CA GLY A 118 -14.19 -1.99 13.48
C GLY A 118 -14.42 -1.85 11.96
N TYR A 119 -14.04 -2.87 11.20
CA TYR A 119 -14.23 -2.93 9.75
C TYR A 119 -14.93 -4.22 9.34
N GLN A 120 -15.65 -4.15 8.23
CA GLN A 120 -16.34 -5.29 7.64
C GLN A 120 -16.23 -5.24 6.11
N THR A 121 -16.30 -6.40 5.46
CA THR A 121 -16.39 -6.49 4.00
C THR A 121 -17.85 -6.46 3.59
N LEU A 122 -18.24 -5.47 2.79
CA LEU A 122 -19.58 -5.36 2.21
C LEU A 122 -19.49 -5.34 0.68
N CYS A 123 -20.63 -5.44 0.00
CA CYS A 123 -20.70 -5.13 -1.42
C CYS A 123 -21.19 -3.68 -1.63
N MET A 124 -20.96 -3.12 -2.81
CA MET A 124 -21.36 -1.75 -3.16
C MET A 124 -22.87 -1.46 -2.97
N ASN A 125 -23.72 -2.49 -2.98
CA ASN A 125 -25.16 -2.35 -2.79
C ASN A 125 -25.59 -2.41 -1.30
N CYS A 126 -24.70 -2.88 -0.43
CA CYS A 126 -24.94 -3.04 1.01
C CYS A 126 -24.12 -2.07 1.87
N GLN A 127 -23.21 -1.30 1.25
CA GLN A 127 -22.46 -0.23 1.92
C GLN A 127 -23.36 0.99 2.22
#